data_AF-A0A812Y6D9-F1
#
_entry.id   AF-A0A812Y6D9-F1
#
_cell.length_a   1.000
_cell.length_b   1.000
_cell.length_c   1.000
_cell.angle_alpha   90.00
_cell.angle_beta   90.00
_cell.angle_gamma   90.00
#
_symmetry.space_group_name_H-M   'P 1'
#
loop_
_entity.id
_entity.type
_entity.pdbx_description
1 polymer ?
#
loop_
_entity_poly.entity_id
_entity_poly.type
_entity_poly.pdbx_seq_one_letter_code
_entity_poly.pdbx_strand_id
1 'polypeptide(L)'
;MALPVGRIENASSVLGPVSNQQLTQREDFFKLGPKEQLSYFCATKLSRAIAPQDIVYMSDQYAQGFQSVVRMCCLDGQEFAGEIRQDKVKAEEAAAAQAMLVYKAQATLLIDVAVKKRKAVAPPTAAQPALAKKIRLEPGVLGMPGWVPQQSADVVATNKMELSTHCARIARKIMEKTDICFETKEVDEGGFQAILRLNCLPGVWSSRTFVGQVCKKKAEAEQSTAGVALAAIKKDAFLMSKFNEPPKVKNKGRGKGSSINAPAVVPPTVQGFSYPPHFQVPIPGIPQTGFWG
;
A
#
# COMPACT_ATOMS: atom_id res chain seq x y z
N MET A 1 -45.64 -29.38 50.86
CA MET A 1 -44.73 -28.30 50.46
C MET A 1 -44.33 -28.55 49.01
N ALA A 2 -44.95 -27.83 48.07
CA ALA A 2 -44.76 -27.99 46.63
C ALA A 2 -43.88 -26.86 46.11
N LEU A 3 -42.80 -27.18 45.41
CA LEU A 3 -41.89 -26.21 44.80
C LEU A 3 -42.44 -25.76 43.44
N PRO A 4 -42.39 -24.46 43.10
CA PRO A 4 -42.87 -23.95 41.82
C PRO A 4 -41.90 -24.32 40.69
N VAL A 5 -42.45 -24.95 39.64
CA VAL A 5 -41.76 -25.24 38.39
C VAL A 5 -41.64 -23.94 37.59
N GLY A 6 -40.43 -23.39 37.53
CA GLY A 6 -40.11 -22.18 36.77
C GLY A 6 -40.18 -22.43 35.26
N ARG A 7 -41.05 -21.67 34.60
CA ARG A 7 -41.22 -21.62 33.14
C ARG A 7 -40.00 -20.93 32.51
N ILE A 8 -39.17 -21.68 31.79
CA ILE A 8 -38.06 -21.13 31.00
C ILE A 8 -38.65 -20.52 29.74
N GLU A 9 -38.83 -19.20 29.72
CA GLU A 9 -39.19 -18.48 28.50
C GLU A 9 -37.96 -18.34 27.61
N ASN A 10 -38.07 -18.94 26.42
CA ASN A 10 -37.02 -19.05 25.42
C ASN A 10 -36.87 -17.70 24.68
N ALA A 11 -35.89 -16.89 25.07
CA ALA A 11 -35.65 -15.53 24.55
C ALA A 11 -34.97 -15.52 23.15
N SER A 12 -35.51 -16.25 22.18
CA SER A 12 -34.88 -16.40 20.85
C SER A 12 -35.51 -15.59 19.71
N SER A 13 -36.38 -14.61 19.98
CA SER A 13 -37.22 -13.97 18.94
C SER A 13 -37.15 -12.44 18.84
N VAL A 14 -35.97 -11.83 19.03
CA VAL A 14 -35.76 -10.39 18.72
C VAL A 14 -34.52 -10.18 17.84
N LEU A 15 -34.50 -10.83 16.68
CA LEU A 15 -33.63 -10.45 15.57
C LEU A 15 -34.52 -9.90 14.46
N GLY A 16 -34.59 -8.57 14.37
CA GLY A 16 -35.23 -7.91 13.24
C GLY A 16 -34.53 -8.28 11.91
N PRO A 17 -35.16 -8.02 10.76
CA PRO A 17 -34.61 -8.40 9.46
C PRO A 17 -33.24 -7.75 9.23
N VAL A 18 -32.19 -8.58 9.35
CA VAL A 18 -30.82 -8.21 9.01
C VAL A 18 -30.81 -7.95 7.50
N SER A 19 -30.48 -6.73 7.11
CA SER A 19 -30.50 -6.31 5.70
C SER A 19 -29.49 -7.14 4.89
N ASN A 20 -29.86 -7.67 3.72
CA ASN A 20 -29.05 -8.57 2.88
C ASN A 20 -27.62 -8.06 2.54
N GLN A 21 -27.38 -6.75 2.61
CA GLN A 21 -26.05 -6.15 2.45
C GLN A 21 -25.08 -6.42 3.62
N GLN A 22 -25.58 -6.75 4.81
CA GLN A 22 -24.74 -7.05 5.98
C GLN A 22 -24.23 -8.50 5.93
N LEU A 23 -24.97 -9.42 5.30
CA LEU A 23 -24.51 -10.80 5.10
C LEU A 23 -23.30 -10.85 4.15
N THR A 24 -23.32 -10.06 3.08
CA THR A 24 -22.27 -10.09 2.04
C THR A 24 -20.90 -9.69 2.59
N GLN A 25 -20.82 -8.63 3.41
CA GLN A 25 -19.53 -8.23 4.02
C GLN A 25 -19.00 -9.27 5.02
N ARG A 26 -19.88 -10.00 5.71
CA ARG A 26 -19.48 -11.05 6.65
C ARG A 26 -18.97 -12.28 5.92
N GLU A 27 -19.58 -12.65 4.80
CA GLU A 27 -19.13 -13.77 3.97
C GLU A 27 -17.80 -13.47 3.26
N ASP A 28 -17.61 -12.24 2.78
CA ASP A 28 -16.38 -11.84 2.12
C ASP A 28 -15.17 -11.86 3.07
N PHE A 29 -15.40 -11.64 4.37
CA PHE A 29 -14.35 -11.80 5.38
C PHE A 29 -13.81 -13.23 5.44
N PHE A 30 -14.68 -14.25 5.37
CA PHE A 30 -14.25 -15.65 5.42
C PHE A 30 -13.67 -16.17 4.10
N LYS A 31 -13.84 -15.42 2.99
CA LYS A 31 -13.22 -15.75 1.70
C LYS A 31 -11.75 -15.30 1.59
N LEU A 32 -11.33 -14.37 2.44
CA LEU A 32 -9.94 -13.89 2.53
C LEU A 32 -9.04 -14.98 3.13
N GLY A 33 -7.75 -14.96 2.79
CA GLY A 33 -6.78 -15.89 3.37
C GLY A 33 -6.60 -15.68 4.89
N PRO A 34 -6.12 -16.69 5.64
CA PRO A 34 -5.95 -16.58 7.10
C PRO A 34 -5.08 -15.38 7.54
N LYS A 35 -4.04 -15.06 6.76
CA LYS A 35 -3.16 -13.90 7.00
C LYS A 35 -3.89 -12.58 6.83
N GLU A 36 -4.74 -12.48 5.80
CA GLU A 36 -5.54 -11.29 5.52
C GLU A 36 -6.64 -11.11 6.57
N GLN A 37 -7.28 -12.21 7.01
CA GLN A 37 -8.24 -12.21 8.10
C GLN A 37 -7.63 -11.69 9.40
N LEU A 38 -6.43 -12.16 9.75
CA LEU A 38 -5.70 -11.71 10.95
C LEU A 38 -5.34 -10.22 10.86
N SER A 39 -4.86 -9.78 9.69
CA SER A 39 -4.56 -8.36 9.43
C SER A 39 -5.83 -7.50 9.53
N TYR A 40 -6.94 -7.91 8.92
CA TYR A 40 -8.18 -7.15 9.02
C TYR A 40 -8.71 -7.07 10.46
N PHE A 41 -8.63 -8.19 11.21
CA PHE A 41 -9.01 -8.23 12.62
C PHE A 41 -8.22 -7.23 13.46
N CYS A 42 -6.88 -7.21 13.29
CA CYS A 42 -6.02 -6.29 14.02
C CYS A 42 -6.29 -4.82 13.66
N ALA A 43 -6.54 -4.51 12.38
CA ALA A 43 -6.83 -3.15 11.92
C ALA A 43 -8.15 -2.65 12.51
N THR A 44 -9.15 -3.54 12.57
CA THR A 44 -10.46 -3.27 13.17
C THR A 44 -10.34 -3.05 14.67
N LYS A 45 -9.59 -3.90 15.37
CA LYS A 45 -9.42 -3.82 16.83
C LYS A 45 -8.68 -2.55 17.26
N LEU A 46 -7.67 -2.11 16.50
CA LEU A 46 -6.90 -0.91 16.80
C LEU A 46 -7.51 0.38 16.23
N SER A 47 -8.51 0.28 15.36
CA SER A 47 -9.07 1.43 14.61
C SER A 47 -8.01 2.26 13.88
N ARG A 48 -6.89 1.65 13.49
CA ARG A 48 -5.79 2.26 12.74
C ARG A 48 -5.25 1.29 11.68
N ALA A 49 -4.54 1.82 10.70
CA ALA A 49 -3.79 1.00 9.75
C ALA A 49 -2.68 0.21 10.47
N ILE A 50 -2.50 -1.05 10.10
CA ILE A 50 -1.48 -1.93 10.67
C ILE A 50 -0.11 -1.57 10.11
N ALA A 51 0.86 -1.43 11.02
CA ALA A 51 2.26 -1.35 10.67
C ALA A 51 2.87 -2.76 10.55
N PRO A 52 3.94 -2.96 9.75
CA PRO A 52 4.60 -4.25 9.61
C PRO A 52 5.15 -4.82 10.93
N GLN A 53 5.41 -3.96 11.91
CA GLN A 53 5.88 -4.32 13.25
C GLN A 53 4.76 -4.79 14.19
N ASP A 54 3.48 -4.57 13.85
CA ASP A 54 2.37 -4.97 14.69
C ASP A 54 2.10 -6.49 14.60
N ILE A 55 2.45 -7.12 13.47
CA ILE A 55 2.34 -8.56 13.24
C ILE A 55 3.68 -9.06 12.66
N VAL A 56 4.42 -9.83 13.45
CA VAL A 56 5.72 -10.37 13.04
C VAL A 56 5.60 -11.88 12.86
N TYR A 57 6.01 -12.39 11.71
CA TYR A 57 6.08 -13.82 11.44
C TYR A 57 7.54 -14.29 11.56
N MET A 58 7.77 -15.27 12.43
CA MET A 58 9.07 -15.92 12.59
C MET A 58 8.95 -17.34 12.04
N SER A 59 9.83 -17.73 11.12
CA SER A 59 9.79 -19.06 10.52
C SER A 59 11.12 -19.77 10.75
N ASP A 60 11.05 -20.95 11.32
CA ASP A 60 12.19 -21.82 11.56
C ASP A 60 12.09 -23.07 10.67
N GLN A 61 13.24 -23.50 10.16
CA GLN A 61 13.33 -24.70 9.33
C GLN A 61 13.62 -25.92 10.20
N TYR A 62 12.74 -26.91 10.13
CA TYR A 62 12.86 -28.22 10.77
C TYR A 62 13.11 -29.30 9.72
N ALA A 63 13.55 -30.49 10.17
CA ALA A 63 13.81 -31.62 9.28
C ALA A 63 12.57 -32.05 8.44
N GLN A 64 11.37 -31.79 8.95
CA GLN A 64 10.10 -32.18 8.32
C GLN A 64 9.40 -31.05 7.55
N GLY A 65 9.95 -29.82 7.58
CA GLY A 65 9.35 -28.64 6.94
C GLY A 65 9.65 -27.36 7.69
N PHE A 66 8.90 -26.29 7.40
CA PHE A 66 8.97 -25.01 8.08
C PHE A 66 7.86 -24.94 9.14
N GLN A 67 8.20 -24.45 10.32
CA GLN A 67 7.23 -24.01 11.32
C GLN A 67 7.27 -22.50 11.40
N SER A 68 6.11 -21.86 11.45
CA SER A 68 6.03 -20.41 11.69
C SER A 68 5.33 -20.11 13.00
N VAL A 69 5.81 -19.10 13.69
CA VAL A 69 5.19 -18.48 14.86
C VAL A 69 4.77 -17.07 14.46
N VAL A 70 3.51 -16.72 14.71
CA VAL A 70 3.01 -15.36 14.53
C VAL A 70 2.99 -14.64 15.87
N ARG A 71 3.66 -13.50 15.95
CA ARG A 71 3.69 -12.62 17.12
C ARG A 71 2.84 -11.38 16.85
N MET A 72 1.85 -11.15 17.70
CA MET A 72 0.91 -10.03 17.60
C MET A 72 1.31 -8.93 18.59
N CYS A 73 2.23 -8.06 18.21
CA CYS A 73 2.67 -6.94 19.04
C CYS A 73 1.54 -5.96 19.40
N CYS A 74 0.50 -5.89 18.57
CA CYS A 74 -0.69 -5.08 18.85
C CYS A 74 -1.61 -5.63 19.95
N LEU A 75 -1.47 -6.90 20.35
CA LEU A 75 -2.27 -7.58 21.37
C LEU A 75 -1.36 -8.17 22.45
N ASP A 76 -0.63 -7.29 23.13
CA ASP A 76 0.26 -7.63 24.24
C ASP A 76 1.42 -8.57 23.86
N GLY A 77 1.75 -8.65 22.57
CA GLY A 77 2.85 -9.46 22.07
C GLY A 77 2.59 -10.97 22.10
N GLN A 78 1.33 -11.41 22.10
CA GLN A 78 0.98 -12.84 22.10
C GLN A 78 1.52 -13.57 20.87
N GLU A 79 1.96 -14.80 21.08
CA GLU A 79 2.61 -15.64 20.08
C GLU A 79 1.79 -16.92 19.85
N PHE A 80 1.59 -17.27 18.58
CA PHE A 80 0.87 -18.48 18.17
C PHE A 80 1.71 -19.27 17.19
N ALA A 81 2.07 -20.50 17.57
CA ALA A 81 2.81 -21.42 16.72
C ALA A 81 1.85 -22.17 15.78
N GLY A 82 2.13 -22.12 14.48
CA GLY A 82 1.44 -22.92 13.47
C GLY A 82 1.95 -24.35 13.38
N GLU A 83 1.21 -25.18 12.65
CA GLU A 83 1.64 -26.53 12.27
C GLU A 83 2.84 -26.47 11.30
N ILE A 84 3.67 -27.53 11.32
CA ILE A 84 4.80 -27.67 10.39
C ILE A 84 4.27 -27.96 8.98
N ARG A 85 4.74 -27.22 7.97
CA ARG A 85 4.36 -27.37 6.56
C ARG A 85 5.59 -27.37 5.65
N GLN A 86 5.48 -27.95 4.47
CA GLN A 86 6.61 -28.03 3.52
C GLN A 86 7.03 -26.65 2.96
N ASP A 87 6.09 -25.71 2.84
CA ASP A 87 6.33 -24.36 2.34
C ASP A 87 6.28 -23.33 3.47
N LYS A 88 7.24 -22.40 3.46
CA LYS A 88 7.25 -21.27 4.42
C LYS A 88 5.94 -20.48 4.43
N VAL A 89 5.38 -20.18 3.26
CA VAL A 89 4.13 -19.40 3.13
C VAL A 89 2.95 -20.13 3.77
N LYS A 90 2.85 -21.45 3.58
CA LYS A 90 1.78 -22.27 4.19
C LYS A 90 1.97 -22.42 5.69
N ALA A 91 3.21 -22.49 6.18
CA ALA A 91 3.50 -22.49 7.61
C ALA A 91 3.05 -21.18 8.28
N GLU A 92 3.29 -20.04 7.62
CA GLU A 92 2.80 -18.73 8.08
C GLU A 92 1.26 -18.65 8.09
N GLU A 93 0.58 -19.18 7.07
CA GLU A 93 -0.88 -19.28 7.04
C GLU A 93 -1.44 -20.16 8.16
N ALA A 94 -0.77 -21.27 8.47
CA ALA A 94 -1.15 -22.14 9.58
C ALA A 94 -1.02 -21.43 10.94
N ALA A 95 0.05 -20.65 11.14
CA ALA A 95 0.22 -19.84 12.35
C ALA A 95 -0.87 -18.77 12.48
N ALA A 96 -1.19 -18.07 11.39
CA ALA A 96 -2.28 -17.10 11.37
C ALA A 96 -3.65 -17.74 11.65
N ALA A 97 -3.89 -18.95 11.16
CA ALA A 97 -5.12 -19.70 11.42
C ALA A 97 -5.27 -20.06 12.92
N GLN A 98 -4.18 -20.46 13.59
CA GLN A 98 -4.18 -20.72 15.04
C GLN A 98 -4.51 -19.46 15.84
N ALA A 99 -3.91 -18.32 15.49
CA ALA A 99 -4.23 -17.03 16.12
C ALA A 99 -5.71 -16.66 15.91
N MET A 100 -6.23 -16.81 14.68
CA MET A 100 -7.64 -16.53 14.38
C MET A 100 -8.61 -17.44 15.12
N LEU A 101 -8.24 -18.70 15.41
CA LEU A 101 -9.09 -19.63 16.15
C LEU A 101 -9.33 -19.15 17.59
N VAL A 102 -8.27 -18.68 18.26
CA VAL A 102 -8.35 -18.10 19.62
C VAL A 102 -9.16 -16.80 19.61
N TYR A 103 -8.97 -15.97 18.59
CA TYR A 103 -9.64 -14.66 18.49
C TYR A 103 -11.01 -14.69 17.79
N LYS A 104 -11.49 -15.85 17.34
CA LYS A 104 -12.71 -15.97 16.53
C LYS A 104 -13.94 -15.39 17.21
N ALA A 105 -14.06 -15.61 18.52
CA ALA A 105 -15.16 -15.06 19.31
C ALA A 105 -15.12 -13.52 19.38
N GLN A 106 -13.93 -12.94 19.59
CA GLN A 106 -13.75 -11.48 19.63
C GLN A 106 -13.92 -10.84 18.25
N ALA A 107 -13.43 -11.48 17.19
CA ALA A 107 -13.54 -11.01 15.82
C ALA A 107 -15.00 -10.88 15.38
N THR A 108 -15.84 -11.86 15.76
CA THR A 108 -17.27 -11.85 15.44
C THR A 108 -17.97 -10.62 16.07
N LEU A 109 -17.66 -10.30 17.33
CA LEU A 109 -18.25 -9.14 18.02
C LEU A 109 -17.83 -7.81 17.40
N LEU A 110 -16.56 -7.66 17.02
CA LEU A 110 -16.05 -6.41 16.42
C LEU A 110 -16.67 -6.13 15.05
N ILE A 111 -16.86 -7.16 14.23
CA ILE A 111 -17.49 -7.03 12.91
C ILE A 111 -18.93 -6.50 13.06
N ASP A 112 -19.69 -7.03 14.02
CA ASP A 112 -21.08 -6.61 14.24
C ASP A 112 -21.18 -5.13 14.72
N VAL A 113 -20.19 -4.64 15.48
CA VAL A 113 -20.12 -3.22 15.91
C VAL A 113 -19.76 -2.29 14.75
N ALA A 114 -18.78 -2.65 13.93
CA ALA A 114 -18.34 -1.85 12.79
C ALA A 114 -19.48 -1.62 11.78
N VAL A 115 -20.32 -2.64 11.56
CA VAL A 115 -21.47 -2.54 10.67
C VAL A 115 -22.55 -1.61 11.21
N LYS A 116 -22.82 -1.63 12.52
CA LYS A 116 -23.80 -0.73 13.16
C LYS A 116 -23.40 0.75 13.06
N LYS A 117 -22.11 1.06 13.20
CA LYS A 117 -21.60 2.45 13.12
C LYS A 117 -21.79 3.08 11.74
N ARG A 118 -21.80 2.28 10.66
CA ARG A 118 -22.05 2.77 9.29
C ARG A 118 -23.52 3.05 8.98
N LYS A 119 -24.46 2.45 9.72
CA LYS A 119 -25.90 2.62 9.50
C LYS A 119 -26.48 3.86 10.20
N ALA A 120 -25.73 4.48 11.11
CA ALA A 120 -26.11 5.70 11.82
C ALA A 120 -25.65 6.99 11.13
N VAL A 121 -24.84 6.89 10.07
CA VAL A 121 -24.54 8.02 9.19
C VAL A 121 -25.64 8.06 8.14
N ALA A 122 -26.48 9.09 8.23
CA ALA A 122 -27.69 9.30 7.45
C ALA A 122 -27.53 9.02 5.94
N PRO A 123 -28.59 8.56 5.25
CA PRO A 123 -28.54 8.27 3.82
C PRO A 123 -28.11 9.52 3.03
N PRO A 124 -27.18 9.38 2.06
CA PRO A 124 -26.88 10.46 1.14
C PRO A 124 -28.16 10.83 0.38
N THR A 125 -28.51 12.11 0.47
CA THR A 125 -29.61 12.73 -0.26
C THR A 125 -29.52 12.36 -1.75
N ALA A 126 -30.67 12.00 -2.30
CA ALA A 126 -30.83 11.40 -3.61
C ALA A 126 -30.39 12.30 -4.78
N ALA A 127 -29.95 11.59 -5.83
CA ALA A 127 -30.08 11.90 -7.26
C ALA A 127 -29.04 12.83 -7.93
N GLN A 128 -28.08 12.20 -8.63
CA GLN A 128 -27.94 12.41 -10.07
C GLN A 128 -27.71 11.07 -10.81
N PRO A 129 -28.29 10.89 -12.01
CA PRO A 129 -28.23 9.62 -12.74
C PRO A 129 -26.92 9.44 -13.50
N ALA A 130 -26.46 8.19 -13.46
CA ALA A 130 -25.27 7.68 -14.10
C ALA A 130 -25.34 7.71 -15.64
N LEU A 131 -24.23 8.09 -16.27
CA LEU A 131 -23.96 7.75 -17.67
C LEU A 131 -22.76 6.79 -17.70
N ALA A 132 -23.07 5.53 -17.95
CA ALA A 132 -22.15 4.41 -17.94
C ALA A 132 -21.22 4.43 -19.15
N LYS A 133 -19.89 4.44 -18.91
CA LYS A 133 -18.90 3.92 -19.87
C LYS A 133 -18.00 2.91 -19.16
N LYS A 134 -18.24 1.65 -19.51
CA LYS A 134 -17.55 0.45 -19.06
C LYS A 134 -16.21 0.35 -19.79
N ILE A 135 -15.12 0.84 -19.20
CA ILE A 135 -13.76 0.47 -19.60
C ILE A 135 -13.26 -0.57 -18.58
N ARG A 136 -13.19 -1.81 -19.05
CA ARG A 136 -12.63 -2.96 -18.35
C ARG A 136 -11.10 -2.89 -18.45
N LEU A 137 -10.44 -2.59 -17.34
CA LEU A 137 -9.00 -2.75 -17.19
C LEU A 137 -8.74 -3.91 -16.21
N GLU A 138 -7.96 -4.86 -16.69
CA GLU A 138 -7.60 -6.12 -16.04
C GLU A 138 -6.71 -5.89 -14.78
N PRO A 139 -6.81 -6.74 -13.75
CA PRO A 139 -5.97 -6.69 -12.56
C PRO A 139 -4.69 -7.50 -12.77
N GLY A 140 -3.53 -6.83 -12.77
CA GLY A 140 -2.26 -7.54 -12.84
C GLY A 140 -1.06 -6.65 -12.49
N VAL A 141 -0.32 -7.11 -11.48
CA VAL A 141 1.06 -6.77 -11.07
C VAL A 141 1.20 -6.02 -9.74
N LEU A 142 1.69 -6.81 -8.79
CA LEU A 142 2.13 -6.57 -7.42
C LEU A 142 3.30 -5.57 -7.31
N GLY A 143 3.31 -4.81 -6.20
CA GLY A 143 4.53 -4.62 -5.42
C GLY A 143 5.10 -3.20 -5.29
N MET A 144 4.47 -2.32 -4.51
CA MET A 144 5.18 -1.30 -3.71
C MET A 144 4.33 -0.93 -2.47
N PRO A 145 4.79 -1.22 -1.23
CA PRO A 145 4.15 -0.75 -0.02
C PRO A 145 4.78 0.59 0.41
N GLY A 146 3.96 1.65 0.54
CA GLY A 146 4.38 2.86 1.24
C GLY A 146 3.89 4.20 0.71
N TRP A 147 2.59 4.39 0.47
CA TRP A 147 1.93 5.70 0.60
C TRP A 147 0.41 5.56 0.46
N VAL A 148 -0.36 5.99 1.46
CA VAL A 148 -1.80 6.24 1.32
C VAL A 148 -2.10 7.61 1.92
N PRO A 149 -2.33 8.66 1.10
CA PRO A 149 -3.02 9.84 1.58
C PRO A 149 -4.49 9.46 1.78
N GLN A 150 -4.93 9.51 3.03
CA GLN A 150 -6.32 9.39 3.41
C GLN A 150 -7.11 10.62 2.91
N GLN A 151 -7.84 10.48 1.80
CA GLN A 151 -8.99 11.34 1.50
C GLN A 151 -10.14 10.49 0.97
N SER A 152 -11.23 10.50 1.72
CA SER A 152 -12.46 9.75 1.52
C SER A 152 -13.22 10.21 0.27
N ALA A 153 -13.50 9.24 -0.60
CA ALA A 153 -14.76 9.03 -1.32
C ALA A 153 -15.47 10.25 -1.93
N ASP A 154 -14.78 10.92 -2.84
CA ASP A 154 -15.25 11.14 -4.21
C ASP A 154 -13.97 11.18 -5.06
N VAL A 155 -13.58 10.05 -5.64
CA VAL A 155 -12.35 9.93 -6.44
C VAL A 155 -12.59 10.56 -7.81
N VAL A 156 -12.95 11.86 -7.80
CA VAL A 156 -12.70 12.74 -8.93
C VAL A 156 -11.19 12.70 -9.12
N ALA A 157 -10.73 12.22 -10.28
CA ALA A 157 -9.32 12.14 -10.60
C ALA A 157 -8.69 13.50 -10.31
N THR A 158 -7.87 13.57 -9.26
CA THR A 158 -7.31 14.85 -8.84
C THR A 158 -6.35 15.33 -9.92
N ASN A 159 -6.45 16.60 -10.33
CA ASN A 159 -5.58 17.18 -11.36
C ASN A 159 -4.09 16.93 -11.06
N LYS A 160 -3.71 16.88 -9.78
CA LYS A 160 -2.37 16.53 -9.30
C LYS A 160 -1.94 15.11 -9.71
N MET A 161 -2.83 14.13 -9.59
CA MET A 161 -2.56 12.73 -9.97
C MET A 161 -2.46 12.58 -11.50
N GLU A 162 -3.35 13.23 -12.26
CA GLU A 162 -3.27 13.22 -13.72
C GLU A 162 -1.99 13.89 -14.22
N LEU A 163 -1.64 15.04 -13.66
CA LEU A 163 -0.41 15.76 -14.00
C LEU A 163 0.84 14.90 -13.74
N SER A 164 0.91 14.24 -12.59
CA SER A 164 2.01 13.33 -12.25
C SER A 164 2.13 12.18 -13.27
N THR A 165 1.00 11.59 -13.65
CA THR A 165 0.94 10.54 -14.67
C THR A 165 1.41 11.04 -16.04
N HIS A 166 1.02 12.26 -16.43
CA HIS A 166 1.50 12.90 -17.66
C HIS A 166 3.00 13.14 -17.65
N CYS A 167 3.55 13.70 -16.57
CA CYS A 167 4.98 13.97 -16.46
C CYS A 167 5.81 12.67 -16.49
N ALA A 168 5.40 11.64 -15.75
CA ALA A 168 6.08 10.34 -15.73
C ALA A 168 6.13 9.69 -17.12
N ARG A 169 5.04 9.77 -17.90
CA ARG A 169 4.98 9.22 -19.26
C ARG A 169 5.86 9.99 -20.25
N ILE A 170 5.86 11.32 -20.17
CA ILE A 170 6.68 12.17 -21.05
C ILE A 170 8.17 12.00 -20.74
N ALA A 171 8.55 11.99 -19.46
CA ALA A 171 9.94 11.91 -19.03
C ALA A 171 10.54 10.49 -19.12
N ARG A 172 9.69 9.45 -19.18
CA ARG A 172 10.10 8.03 -19.18
C ARG A 172 11.00 7.64 -17.99
N LYS A 173 10.85 8.36 -16.88
CA LYS A 173 11.58 8.16 -15.63
C LYS A 173 10.59 7.95 -14.48
N ILE A 174 11.03 7.23 -13.45
CA ILE A 174 10.36 7.24 -12.14
C ILE A 174 10.45 8.66 -11.59
N MET A 175 9.31 9.26 -11.24
CA MET A 175 9.25 10.62 -10.71
C MET A 175 9.70 10.66 -9.25
N GLU A 176 10.54 11.62 -8.92
CA GLU A 176 10.94 11.94 -7.56
C GLU A 176 10.13 13.13 -7.03
N LYS A 177 10.14 13.33 -5.70
CA LYS A 177 9.43 14.45 -5.06
C LYS A 177 9.97 15.83 -5.50
N THR A 178 11.20 15.88 -6.00
CA THR A 178 11.90 17.07 -6.51
C THR A 178 11.53 17.43 -7.95
N ASP A 179 10.88 16.53 -8.68
CA ASP A 179 10.55 16.73 -10.09
C ASP A 179 9.33 17.64 -10.28
N ILE A 180 8.39 17.64 -9.33
CA ILE A 180 7.16 18.44 -9.35
C ILE A 180 7.11 19.25 -8.05
N CYS A 181 7.46 20.53 -8.13
CA CYS A 181 7.51 21.42 -6.97
C CYS A 181 6.33 22.37 -6.95
N PHE A 182 5.60 22.40 -5.84
CA PHE A 182 4.54 23.37 -5.56
C PHE A 182 5.02 24.36 -4.50
N GLU A 183 4.93 25.65 -4.81
CA GLU A 183 5.20 26.76 -3.91
C GLU A 183 3.89 27.52 -3.72
N THR A 184 3.33 27.50 -2.51
CA THR A 184 2.09 28.25 -2.20
C THR A 184 2.44 29.51 -1.45
N LYS A 185 1.89 30.64 -1.89
CA LYS A 185 1.95 31.93 -1.21
C LYS A 185 0.54 32.37 -0.82
N GLU A 186 0.44 32.99 0.34
CA GLU A 186 -0.76 33.71 0.75
C GLU A 186 -0.76 35.08 0.06
N VAL A 187 -1.90 35.46 -0.49
CA VAL A 187 -2.11 36.73 -1.20
C VAL A 187 -2.93 37.64 -0.30
N ASP A 188 -2.62 38.93 -0.26
CA ASP A 188 -3.21 39.94 0.64
C ASP A 188 -4.75 40.03 0.56
N GLU A 189 -5.34 39.58 -0.55
CA GLU A 189 -6.79 39.49 -0.77
C GLU A 189 -7.48 38.33 -0.02
N GLY A 190 -6.76 37.66 0.89
CA GLY A 190 -7.33 36.62 1.77
C GLY A 190 -7.46 35.25 1.10
N GLY A 191 -6.49 34.86 0.28
CA GLY A 191 -6.48 33.57 -0.40
C GLY A 191 -5.08 33.00 -0.61
N PHE A 192 -5.03 31.76 -1.11
CA PHE A 192 -3.79 31.05 -1.42
C PHE A 192 -3.61 30.96 -2.94
N GLN A 193 -2.43 31.31 -3.42
CA GLN A 193 -2.00 31.09 -4.79
C GLN A 193 -0.84 30.10 -4.81
N ALA A 194 -0.92 29.09 -5.68
CA ALA A 194 0.17 28.14 -5.87
C ALA A 194 0.90 28.38 -7.20
N ILE A 195 2.21 28.18 -7.15
CA ILE A 195 3.14 28.22 -8.28
C ILE A 195 3.72 26.82 -8.43
N LEU A 196 3.72 26.30 -9.65
CA LEU A 196 4.18 24.95 -9.98
C LEU A 196 5.38 25.02 -10.92
N ARG A 197 6.42 24.22 -10.63
CA ARG A 197 7.60 24.00 -11.48
C ARG A 197 7.74 22.53 -11.84
N LEU A 198 8.07 22.24 -13.09
CA LEU A 198 8.13 20.89 -13.68
C LEU A 198 9.56 20.55 -14.14
N ASN A 199 10.45 20.29 -13.19
CA ASN A 199 11.89 20.10 -13.46
C ASN A 199 12.20 18.86 -14.33
N CYS A 200 11.28 17.90 -14.39
CA CYS A 200 11.44 16.65 -15.15
C CYS A 200 11.15 16.77 -16.66
N LEU A 201 10.57 17.89 -17.12
CA LEU A 201 10.21 18.05 -18.53
C LEU A 201 11.38 18.64 -19.35
N PRO A 202 11.58 18.20 -20.60
CA PRO A 202 12.72 18.62 -21.40
C PRO A 202 12.61 20.09 -21.87
N GLY A 203 13.76 20.74 -22.01
CA GLY A 203 13.88 22.08 -22.61
C GLY A 203 13.25 23.18 -21.77
N VAL A 204 12.61 24.14 -22.44
CA VAL A 204 12.00 25.34 -21.81
C VAL A 204 10.89 25.01 -20.80
N TRP A 205 10.33 23.80 -20.87
CA TRP A 205 9.29 23.36 -19.94
C TRP A 205 9.82 23.13 -18.51
N SER A 206 11.11 22.83 -18.35
CA SER A 206 11.74 22.70 -17.02
C SER A 206 11.77 24.01 -16.25
N SER A 207 12.11 25.11 -16.93
CA SER A 207 12.21 26.44 -16.35
C SER A 207 10.87 27.18 -16.27
N ARG A 208 9.82 26.63 -16.90
CA ARG A 208 8.50 27.26 -16.94
C ARG A 208 7.76 27.10 -15.62
N THR A 209 7.26 28.21 -15.10
CA THR A 209 6.39 28.25 -13.92
C THR A 209 4.93 28.38 -14.34
N PHE A 210 4.04 27.64 -13.68
CA PHE A 210 2.60 27.76 -13.85
C PHE A 210 1.98 28.32 -12.58
N VAL A 211 1.03 29.23 -12.72
CA VAL A 211 0.34 29.86 -11.60
C VAL A 211 -1.15 29.59 -11.75
N GLY A 212 -1.76 29.06 -10.69
CA GLY A 212 -3.19 28.78 -10.65
C GLY A 212 -4.03 29.97 -10.19
N GLN A 213 -5.35 29.75 -10.16
CA GLN A 213 -6.26 30.71 -9.56
C GLN A 213 -6.07 30.78 -8.04
N VAL A 214 -6.37 31.94 -7.45
CA VAL A 214 -6.38 32.11 -6.00
C VAL A 214 -7.57 31.35 -5.41
N CYS A 215 -7.33 30.51 -4.40
CA CYS A 215 -8.37 29.71 -3.75
C CYS A 215 -8.35 29.91 -2.24
N LYS A 216 -9.48 29.65 -1.57
CA LYS A 216 -9.60 29.80 -0.11
C LYS A 216 -8.77 28.77 0.68
N LYS A 217 -8.47 27.62 0.07
CA LYS A 217 -7.66 26.55 0.67
C LYS A 217 -6.41 26.30 -0.16
N LYS A 218 -5.29 26.06 0.53
CA LYS A 218 -4.01 25.67 -0.09
C LYS A 218 -4.14 24.47 -1.04
N ALA A 219 -4.88 23.42 -0.64
CA ALA A 219 -5.06 22.23 -1.47
C ALA A 219 -5.80 22.52 -2.78
N GLU A 220 -6.81 23.41 -2.76
CA GLU A 220 -7.57 23.81 -3.96
C GLU A 220 -6.70 24.65 -4.91
N ALA A 221 -5.87 25.54 -4.35
CA ALA A 221 -4.90 26.32 -5.14
C ALA A 221 -3.90 25.43 -5.87
N GLU A 222 -3.38 24.38 -5.20
CA GLU A 222 -2.51 23.38 -5.83
C GLU A 222 -3.23 22.62 -6.97
N GLN A 223 -4.48 22.19 -6.76
CA GLN A 223 -5.27 21.49 -7.79
C GLN A 223 -5.59 22.38 -8.99
N SER A 224 -5.89 23.66 -8.75
CA SER A 224 -6.11 24.65 -9.81
C SER A 224 -4.86 24.86 -10.65
N THR A 225 -3.71 25.04 -9.99
CA THR A 225 -2.40 25.20 -10.65
C THR A 225 -2.03 23.97 -11.47
N ALA A 226 -2.26 22.77 -10.92
CA ALA A 226 -2.05 21.52 -11.64
C ALA A 226 -2.93 21.43 -12.90
N GLY A 227 -4.19 21.86 -12.83
CA GLY A 227 -5.11 21.91 -13.97
C GLY A 227 -4.62 22.84 -15.10
N VAL A 228 -4.12 24.04 -14.75
CA VAL A 228 -3.54 24.99 -15.72
C VAL A 228 -2.31 24.40 -16.42
N ALA A 229 -1.40 23.80 -15.66
CA ALA A 229 -0.21 23.16 -16.23
C ALA A 229 -0.56 21.98 -17.15
N LEU A 230 -1.53 21.15 -16.74
CA LEU A 230 -1.98 20.00 -17.51
C LEU A 230 -2.62 20.45 -18.84
N ALA A 231 -3.46 21.49 -18.82
CA ALA A 231 -4.02 22.08 -20.02
C ALA A 231 -2.93 22.64 -20.96
N ALA A 232 -1.86 23.23 -20.41
CA ALA A 232 -0.72 23.70 -21.21
C ALA A 232 0.07 22.53 -21.84
N ILE A 233 0.32 21.45 -21.09
CA ILE A 233 1.01 20.26 -21.61
C ILE A 233 0.19 19.60 -22.73
N LYS A 234 -1.14 19.47 -22.56
CA LYS A 234 -2.03 18.88 -23.57
C LYS A 234 -2.11 19.70 -24.87
N LYS A 235 -1.86 21.02 -24.80
CA LYS A 235 -1.83 21.90 -25.97
C LYS A 235 -0.53 21.78 -26.77
N ASP A 236 0.57 21.36 -26.16
CA ASP A 236 1.85 21.19 -26.86
C ASP A 236 1.92 19.83 -27.57
N ALA A 237 1.99 19.87 -28.91
CA ALA A 237 2.06 18.68 -29.75
C ALA A 237 3.33 17.85 -29.52
N PHE A 238 4.46 18.48 -29.19
CA PHE A 238 5.73 17.80 -28.95
C PHE A 238 5.66 16.94 -27.68
N LEU A 239 5.11 17.49 -26.60
CA LEU A 239 4.93 16.74 -25.35
C LEU A 239 3.88 15.63 -25.50
N MET A 240 2.78 15.90 -26.21
CA MET A 240 1.74 14.89 -26.45
C MET A 240 2.24 13.73 -27.33
N SER A 241 3.14 13.99 -28.30
CA SER A 241 3.79 12.94 -29.07
C SER A 241 4.60 12.00 -28.16
N LYS A 242 5.43 12.55 -27.26
CA LYS A 242 6.20 11.76 -26.28
C LYS A 242 5.33 11.00 -25.30
N PHE A 243 4.20 11.57 -24.88
CA PHE A 243 3.25 10.91 -24.00
C PHE A 243 2.62 9.66 -24.65
N ASN A 244 2.26 9.76 -25.92
CA ASN A 244 1.58 8.70 -26.67
C ASN A 244 2.54 7.60 -27.17
N GLU A 245 3.85 7.85 -27.18
CA GLU A 245 4.82 6.81 -27.53
C GLU A 245 4.63 5.59 -26.60
N PRO A 246 4.61 4.35 -27.11
CA PRO A 246 4.50 3.18 -26.24
C PRO A 246 5.74 3.10 -25.33
N PRO A 247 5.59 2.64 -24.08
CA PRO A 247 6.76 2.39 -23.24
C PRO A 247 7.68 1.41 -23.97
N LYS A 248 8.96 1.75 -24.10
CA LYS A 248 9.96 0.85 -24.67
C LYS A 248 9.95 -0.40 -23.82
N VAL A 249 9.35 -1.47 -24.34
CA VAL A 249 9.37 -2.78 -23.72
C VAL A 249 10.86 -3.09 -23.62
N LYS A 250 11.44 -3.00 -22.42
CA LYS A 250 12.75 -3.57 -22.18
C LYS A 250 12.56 -5.02 -22.59
N ASN A 251 13.11 -5.41 -23.74
CA ASN A 251 13.10 -6.78 -24.19
C ASN A 251 13.73 -7.56 -23.05
N LYS A 252 12.87 -8.07 -22.16
CA LYS A 252 13.21 -8.84 -21.00
C LYS A 252 13.91 -10.02 -21.62
N GLY A 253 15.24 -9.99 -21.56
CA GLY A 253 16.11 -10.85 -22.36
C GLY A 253 15.49 -12.23 -22.35
N ARG A 254 15.05 -12.66 -23.54
CA ARG A 254 14.48 -13.99 -23.75
C ARG A 254 15.51 -14.94 -23.17
N GLY A 255 15.21 -15.48 -21.99
CA GLY A 255 16.17 -16.18 -21.14
C GLY A 255 16.89 -17.21 -21.97
N LYS A 256 18.14 -16.91 -22.32
CA LYS A 256 19.04 -17.83 -22.99
C LYS A 256 19.62 -18.70 -21.88
N GLY A 257 19.00 -19.86 -21.66
CA GLY A 257 19.62 -20.99 -20.97
C GLY A 257 19.16 -21.24 -19.54
N SER A 258 18.27 -22.22 -19.37
CA SER A 258 18.48 -23.28 -18.37
C SER A 258 17.91 -24.59 -18.91
N SER A 259 18.57 -25.09 -19.95
CA SER A 259 18.57 -26.51 -20.30
C SER A 259 20.02 -26.96 -20.31
N ILE A 260 20.59 -27.13 -19.12
CA ILE A 260 21.81 -27.92 -18.94
C ILE A 260 21.41 -29.09 -18.05
N ASN A 261 20.96 -30.16 -18.70
CA ASN A 261 21.18 -31.50 -18.21
C ASN A 261 22.37 -32.03 -19.04
N ALA A 262 23.57 -31.59 -18.66
CA ALA A 262 24.83 -32.09 -19.21
C ALA A 262 25.58 -32.77 -18.06
N PRO A 263 26.11 -33.98 -18.26
CA PRO A 263 26.80 -34.73 -17.22
C PRO A 263 28.10 -34.02 -16.79
N ALA A 264 28.42 -34.19 -15.51
CA ALA A 264 29.55 -33.61 -14.81
C ALA A 264 30.89 -33.83 -15.54
N VAL A 265 31.47 -32.75 -16.06
CA VAL A 265 32.89 -32.69 -16.36
C VAL A 265 33.56 -31.97 -15.19
N VAL A 266 34.44 -32.71 -14.53
CA VAL A 266 35.24 -32.28 -13.38
C VAL A 266 36.14 -31.11 -13.80
N PRO A 267 36.09 -29.94 -13.13
CA PRO A 267 37.01 -28.86 -13.44
C PRO A 267 38.43 -29.21 -12.95
N PRO A 268 39.49 -28.87 -13.71
CA PRO A 268 40.85 -28.99 -13.23
C PRO A 268 41.08 -28.02 -12.07
N THR A 269 41.69 -28.54 -11.01
CA THR A 269 42.25 -27.81 -9.88
C THR A 269 43.15 -26.67 -10.37
N VAL A 270 42.66 -25.44 -10.33
CA VAL A 270 43.51 -24.25 -10.52
C VAL A 270 44.15 -23.94 -9.18
N GLN A 271 45.46 -24.19 -9.11
CA GLN A 271 46.32 -23.79 -8.00
C GLN A 271 46.34 -22.25 -7.87
N GLY A 272 46.04 -21.77 -6.66
CA GLY A 272 46.68 -20.62 -6.03
C GLY A 272 46.71 -19.29 -6.78
N PHE A 273 45.66 -18.49 -6.64
CA PHE A 273 45.82 -17.03 -6.68
C PHE A 273 46.07 -16.51 -5.27
N SER A 274 47.35 -16.23 -4.99
CA SER A 274 47.82 -15.46 -3.84
C SER A 274 47.25 -14.04 -3.92
N TYR A 275 46.37 -13.69 -2.98
CA TYR A 275 45.90 -12.31 -2.84
C TYR A 275 47.04 -11.45 -2.27
N PRO A 276 47.37 -10.30 -2.89
CA PRO A 276 48.31 -9.36 -2.31
C PRO A 276 47.74 -8.72 -1.03
N PRO A 277 48.60 -8.37 -0.07
CA PRO A 277 48.18 -7.81 1.22
C PRO A 277 47.51 -6.44 1.07
N HIS A 278 46.50 -6.24 1.90
CA HIS A 278 45.73 -5.02 2.15
C HIS A 278 46.49 -3.71 1.86
N PHE A 279 46.02 -2.95 0.87
CA PHE A 279 46.37 -1.54 0.72
C PHE A 279 45.48 -0.75 1.69
N GLN A 280 46.05 -0.36 2.83
CA GLN A 280 45.39 0.43 3.84
C GLN A 280 45.44 1.90 3.41
N VAL A 281 44.31 2.42 2.91
CA VAL A 281 44.21 3.81 2.50
C VAL A 281 44.01 4.67 3.74
N PRO A 282 44.88 5.66 4.03
CA PRO A 282 44.69 6.55 5.17
C PRO A 282 43.46 7.43 4.96
N ILE A 283 42.61 7.52 5.99
CA ILE A 283 41.46 8.42 6.03
C ILE A 283 41.97 9.80 6.48
N PRO A 284 41.99 10.83 5.63
CA PRO A 284 42.31 12.18 6.07
C PRO A 284 41.12 12.77 6.81
N GLY A 285 41.31 13.19 8.07
CA GLY A 285 40.42 14.18 8.71
C GLY A 285 39.76 13.81 10.03
N ILE A 286 40.35 12.95 10.88
CA ILE A 286 39.94 12.89 12.29
C ILE A 286 40.86 13.82 13.10
N PRO A 287 40.40 15.01 13.53
CA PRO A 287 41.16 15.82 14.48
C PRO A 287 41.23 15.06 15.80
N GLN A 288 42.45 14.77 16.26
CA GLN A 288 42.68 14.27 17.61
C GLN A 288 42.31 15.39 18.59
N THR A 289 41.17 15.25 19.26
CA THR A 289 40.82 16.11 20.39
C THR A 289 41.65 15.68 21.58
N GLY A 290 42.52 16.60 22.00
CA GLY A 290 43.45 16.45 23.10
C GLY A 290 42.76 16.06 24.39
N PHE A 291 43.37 15.07 25.01
CA PHE A 291 43.31 14.73 26.42
C PHE A 291 43.78 15.94 27.25
N TRP A 292 42.93 16.49 28.09
CA TRP A 292 43.32 17.36 29.22
C TRP A 292 42.84 16.68 30.49
N GLY A 293 43.75 16.60 31.48
CA GLY A 293 43.52 16.03 32.79
C GLY A 293 42.84 16.97 33.77
#